data_AF-A0A0A0KAR2-F1
#
_entry.id   AF-A0A0A0KAR2-F1
#
_cell.length_a   1.000
_cell.length_b   1.000
_cell.length_c   1.000
_cell.angle_alpha   90.00
_cell.angle_beta   90.00
_cell.angle_gamma   90.00
#
_symmetry.space_group_name_H-M   'P 1'
#
loop_
_entity.id
_entity.type
_entity.pdbx_description
1 polymer ?
#
loop_
_entity_poly.entity_id
_entity_poly.type
_entity_poly.pdbx_seq_one_letter_code
_entity_poly.pdbx_strand_id
1 'polypeptide(L)'
;MGEYMERVKAVDFQGAMNGSDEVNTVKFKFSYEEEESQCWSSTVGMKLAYSMTIEAGIPFIMKTNIVISGDISDSYTWGQTNKKSTPKTSSYSLEV
;
A
#
# COMPACT_ATOMS: atom_id res chain seq x y z
N MET A 1 21.87 7.17 -1.60
CA MET A 1 20.77 6.42 -2.24
C MET A 1 20.35 5.36 -1.23
N GLY A 2 19.15 5.45 -0.65
CA GLY A 2 18.68 4.44 0.31
C GLY A 2 18.37 3.13 -0.41
N GLU A 3 18.72 1.99 0.19
CA GLU A 3 18.40 0.68 -0.36
C GLU A 3 16.90 0.39 -0.19
N TYR A 4 16.25 0.00 -1.28
CA TYR A 4 14.86 -0.44 -1.27
C TYR A 4 14.76 -1.89 -0.76
N MET A 5 13.90 -2.13 0.22
CA MET A 5 13.63 -3.47 0.75
C MET A 5 12.18 -3.87 0.43
N GLU A 6 12.01 -4.76 -0.54
CA GLU A 6 10.73 -5.40 -0.82
C GLU A 6 10.58 -6.69 0.01
N ARG A 7 9.40 -6.91 0.58
CA ARG A 7 9.06 -8.17 1.26
C ARG A 7 7.67 -8.63 0.83
N VAL A 8 7.59 -9.83 0.27
CA VAL A 8 6.30 -10.48 -0.03
C VAL A 8 5.67 -10.95 1.29
N LYS A 9 4.43 -10.53 1.55
CA LYS A 9 3.61 -11.03 2.65
C LYS A 9 2.41 -11.78 2.08
N ALA A 10 2.20 -13.01 2.56
CA ALA A 10 0.95 -13.70 2.33
C ALA A 10 -0.12 -13.06 3.24
N VAL A 11 -1.21 -12.58 2.65
CA VAL A 11 -2.26 -11.85 3.36
C VAL A 11 -3.44 -12.74 3.76
N ASP A 12 -3.65 -13.85 3.04
CA ASP A 12 -4.71 -14.82 3.30
C ASP A 12 -4.44 -16.12 2.52
N PHE A 13 -5.03 -17.24 2.97
CA PHE A 13 -4.97 -18.54 2.31
C PHE A 13 -6.37 -19.18 2.29
N GLN A 14 -6.84 -19.55 1.11
CA GLN A 14 -8.12 -20.25 0.93
C GLN A 14 -7.91 -21.50 0.06
N GLY A 15 -8.67 -22.56 0.36
CA GLY A 15 -8.62 -23.83 -0.37
C GLY A 15 -10.02 -24.32 -0.72
N ALA A 16 -10.11 -25.12 -1.78
CA ALA A 16 -11.33 -25.79 -2.19
C ALA A 16 -11.03 -27.24 -2.59
N MET A 17 -12.03 -28.10 -2.43
CA MET A 17 -11.99 -29.50 -2.83
C MET A 17 -13.31 -29.83 -3.52
N ASN A 18 -13.24 -30.53 -4.65
CA ASN A 18 -14.41 -31.11 -5.30
C ASN A 18 -14.44 -32.62 -5.04
N GLY A 19 -15.54 -33.10 -4.48
CA GLY A 19 -15.79 -34.53 -4.23
C GLY A 19 -16.79 -35.14 -5.21
N SER A 20 -17.17 -34.40 -6.25
CA SER A 20 -18.09 -34.82 -7.31
C SER A 20 -17.33 -35.15 -8.59
N ASP A 21 -17.96 -35.95 -9.46
CA ASP A 21 -17.52 -36.15 -10.85
C ASP A 21 -17.94 -34.98 -11.77
N GLU A 22 -18.72 -34.03 -11.25
CA GLU A 22 -19.14 -32.81 -11.94
C GLU A 22 -18.23 -31.63 -11.62
N VAL A 23 -17.91 -30.80 -12.62
CA VAL A 23 -17.10 -29.58 -12.46
C VAL A 23 -17.85 -28.55 -11.62
N ASN A 24 -17.19 -28.02 -10.58
CA ASN A 24 -17.75 -26.99 -9.70
C ASN A 24 -16.93 -25.71 -9.75
N THR A 25 -17.58 -24.54 -9.78
CA THR A 25 -16.88 -23.25 -9.70
C THR A 25 -16.94 -22.70 -8.28
N VAL A 26 -15.79 -22.48 -7.66
CA VAL A 26 -15.65 -21.82 -6.36
C VAL A 26 -15.11 -20.40 -6.55
N LYS A 27 -15.76 -19.42 -5.92
CA LYS A 27 -15.32 -18.03 -5.91
C LYS A 27 -14.68 -17.68 -4.57
N PHE A 28 -13.39 -17.40 -4.58
CA PHE A 28 -12.64 -16.87 -3.46
C PHE A 28 -12.70 -15.35 -3.43
N LYS A 29 -12.79 -14.78 -2.22
CA LYS A 29 -12.72 -13.34 -2.00
C LYS A 29 -11.67 -13.07 -0.92
N PHE A 30 -10.68 -12.27 -1.28
CA PHE A 30 -9.59 -11.85 -0.41
C PHE A 30 -9.78 -10.39 -0.06
N SER A 31 -9.68 -10.04 1.21
CA SER A 31 -9.74 -8.65 1.69
C SER A 31 -8.60 -8.42 2.69
N TYR A 32 -7.81 -7.38 2.47
CA TYR A 32 -6.71 -6.99 3.36
C TYR A 32 -6.61 -5.47 3.45
N GLU A 33 -6.04 -4.97 4.54
CA GLU A 33 -5.71 -3.55 4.69
C GLU A 33 -4.24 -3.31 4.38
N GLU A 34 -3.99 -2.33 3.53
CA GLU A 34 -2.65 -1.85 3.20
C GLU A 34 -2.38 -0.56 3.99
N GLU A 35 -1.38 -0.58 4.87
CA GLU A 35 -0.93 0.61 5.61
C GLU A 35 0.30 1.22 4.95
N GLU A 36 0.18 2.46 4.50
CA GLU A 36 1.27 3.28 4.01
C GLU A 36 1.73 4.25 5.10
N SER A 37 3.05 4.34 5.34
CA SER A 37 3.64 5.27 6.32
C SER A 37 4.56 6.27 5.61
N GLN A 38 4.40 7.55 5.92
CA GLN A 38 5.16 8.64 5.31
C GLN A 38 5.71 9.57 6.39
N CYS A 39 6.99 9.91 6.29
CA CYS A 39 7.65 10.83 7.21
C CYS A 39 8.57 11.77 6.43
N TRP A 40 8.37 13.08 6.62
CA TRP A 40 9.19 14.13 6.02
C TRP A 40 10.13 14.70 7.08
N SER A 41 11.43 14.73 6.78
CA SER A 41 12.46 15.25 7.69
C SER A 41 13.45 16.14 6.95
N SER A 42 14.10 17.06 7.68
CA SER A 42 15.09 17.99 7.10
C SER A 42 16.49 17.52 7.45
N THR A 43 17.37 17.52 6.46
CA THR A 43 18.82 17.35 6.69
C THR A 43 19.51 18.69 6.96
N VAL A 44 18.88 19.81 6.58
CA VAL A 44 19.40 21.17 6.78
C VAL A 44 18.59 21.84 7.90
N GLY A 45 19.28 22.49 8.86
CA GLY A 45 18.77 23.02 10.13
C GLY A 45 17.68 24.10 10.10
N MET A 46 16.86 24.15 9.05
CA MET A 46 15.61 24.88 9.06
C MET A 46 14.61 24.13 9.97
N LYS A 47 14.52 24.55 11.23
CA LYS A 47 13.34 24.30 12.07
C LYS A 47 12.21 25.17 11.55
N LEU A 48 11.66 24.78 10.40
CA LEU A 48 10.44 25.36 9.88
C LEU A 48 9.33 25.04 10.90
N ALA A 49 8.47 26.03 11.17
CA ALA A 49 7.47 25.96 12.22
C ALA A 49 6.67 24.64 12.14
N TYR A 50 6.25 24.13 13.30
CA TYR A 50 5.65 22.81 13.52
C TYR A 50 4.46 22.45 12.62
N SER A 51 3.92 23.36 11.81
CA SER A 51 2.85 23.11 10.85
C SER A 51 3.16 23.83 9.53
N MET A 52 3.58 23.09 8.51
CA MET A 52 3.64 23.55 7.12
C MET A 52 2.71 22.68 6.28
N THR A 53 2.03 23.27 5.30
CA THR A 53 1.40 22.49 4.24
C THR A 53 2.46 22.24 3.19
N ILE A 54 2.82 20.96 2.97
CA ILE A 54 3.73 20.56 1.90
C ILE A 54 2.85 20.02 0.77
N GLU A 55 2.78 20.76 -0.33
CA GLU A 55 2.22 20.26 -1.58
C GLU A 55 3.34 19.53 -2.33
N ALA A 56 3.43 18.22 -2.12
CA ALA A 56 4.37 17.34 -2.80
C ALA A 56 3.69 16.01 -3.14
N GLY A 57 4.16 15.34 -4.19
CA GLY A 57 3.62 14.03 -4.56
C GLY A 57 4.16 12.88 -3.71
N ILE A 58 3.38 11.80 -3.59
CA ILE A 58 3.81 10.56 -2.94
C ILE A 58 4.62 9.76 -3.95
N PRO A 59 5.86 9.35 -3.63
CA PRO A 59 6.56 8.37 -4.43
C PRO A 59 5.85 7.02 -4.32
N PHE A 60 5.31 6.54 -5.43
CA PHE A 60 4.73 5.22 -5.58
C PHE A 60 5.72 4.30 -6.31
N ILE A 61 5.86 3.08 -5.83
CA ILE A 61 6.75 2.08 -6.43
C ILE A 61 5.94 1.22 -7.39
N MET A 62 6.27 1.30 -8.66
CA MET A 62 5.80 0.37 -9.68
C MET A 62 6.87 -0.68 -9.94
N LYS A 63 6.48 -1.83 -10.50
CA LYS A 63 7.33 -3.00 -10.77
C LYS A 63 8.73 -2.70 -11.34
N THR A 64 8.88 -1.59 -12.07
CA THR A 64 10.14 -1.23 -12.75
C THR A 64 10.67 0.15 -12.40
N ASN A 65 9.88 1.02 -11.76
CA ASN A 65 10.24 2.42 -11.57
C ASN A 65 9.57 3.03 -10.33
N ILE A 66 10.21 4.04 -9.76
CA ILE A 66 9.60 4.94 -8.78
C ILE A 66 8.89 6.05 -9.59
N VAL A 67 7.59 6.21 -9.35
CA VAL A 67 6.76 7.24 -9.98
C VAL A 67 6.30 8.19 -8.88
N ILE A 68 6.52 9.49 -9.03
CA ILE A 68 5.87 10.48 -8.17
C ILE A 68 4.45 10.63 -8.72
N SER A 69 3.46 10.16 -7.97
CA SER A 69 2.05 10.16 -8.41
C SER A 69 1.15 10.83 -7.38
N GLY A 70 0.28 11.71 -7.87
CA GLY A 70 -0.73 12.43 -7.09
C GLY A 70 -0.24 13.77 -6.58
N ASP A 71 -1.02 14.83 -6.81
CA ASP A 71 -0.94 16.05 -6.03
C ASP A 71 -1.55 15.74 -4.66
N ILE A 72 -0.81 15.98 -3.59
CA ILE A 72 -1.38 15.91 -2.25
C ILE A 72 -1.83 17.30 -1.84
N SER A 73 -3.13 17.47 -1.63
CA SER A 73 -3.73 18.62 -0.95
C SER A 73 -3.89 18.37 0.57
N ASP A 74 -3.11 17.47 1.16
CA ASP A 74 -3.14 17.15 2.60
C ASP A 74 -2.06 17.95 3.35
N SER A 75 -2.41 18.43 4.54
CA SER A 75 -1.49 19.13 5.42
C SER A 75 -0.60 18.13 6.17
N TYR A 76 0.72 18.22 5.96
CA TYR A 76 1.68 17.33 6.61
C TYR A 76 2.51 18.04 7.67
N THR A 77 2.46 17.53 8.89
CA THR A 77 3.31 18.02 9.98
C THR A 77 4.76 17.55 9.82
N TRP A 78 5.70 18.49 9.79
CA TRP A 78 7.13 18.20 9.71
C TRP A 78 7.60 17.29 10.85
N GLY A 79 8.40 16.26 10.54
CA GLY A 79 8.93 15.33 11.53
C GLY A 79 7.89 14.39 12.17
N GLN A 80 6.64 14.39 11.70
CA GLN A 80 5.63 13.42 12.11
C GLN A 80 5.49 12.31 11.06
N THR A 81 5.22 11.10 11.54
CA THR A 81 4.86 9.98 10.67
C THR A 81 3.36 9.99 10.47
N ASN A 82 2.93 10.14 9.22
CA ASN A 82 1.54 10.02 8.82
C ASN A 82 1.29 8.60 8.30
N LYS A 83 0.15 8.04 8.65
CA LYS A 83 -0.26 6.70 8.26
C LYS A 83 -1.56 6.76 7.49
N LYS A 84 -1.66 5.99 6.41
CA LYS A 84 -2.88 5.83 5.63
C LYS A 84 -3.19 4.34 5.50
N SER A 85 -4.37 3.93 5.98
CA SER A 85 -4.88 2.58 5.73
C SER A 85 -5.81 2.60 4.52
N THR A 86 -5.60 1.69 3.58
CA THR A 86 -6.43 1.51 2.40
C THR A 86 -6.94 0.07 2.35
N PRO A 87 -8.26 -0.18 2.41
CA PRO A 87 -8.80 -1.52 2.23
C PRO A 87 -8.67 -1.96 0.77
N LYS A 88 -8.15 -3.17 0.56
CA LYS A 88 -8.05 -3.83 -0.73
C LYS A 88 -8.93 -5.06 -0.75
N THR A 89 -9.54 -5.34 -1.90
CA THR A 89 -10.31 -6.55 -2.12
C THR A 89 -9.99 -7.13 -3.48
N SER A 90 -9.89 -8.45 -3.55
CA SER A 90 -9.67 -9.20 -4.79
C SER A 90 -10.59 -10.42 -4.80
N SER A 91 -10.97 -10.87 -5.99
CA SER A 91 -11.80 -12.06 -6.14
C SER A 91 -11.25 -12.93 -7.25
N TYR A 92 -11.26 -14.24 -7.03
CA TYR A 92 -10.75 -15.22 -7.97
C TYR A 92 -11.72 -16.40 -8.04
N SER A 93 -12.09 -16.82 -9.25
CA SER A 93 -12.91 -18.01 -9.46
C SER A 93 -12.02 -19.15 -9.92
N LEU A 94 -12.18 -20.31 -9.30
CA LEU A 94 -11.48 -21.55 -9.62
C LEU A 94 -12.50 -22.63 -9.94
N GLU A 95 -12.33 -23.31 -11.06
CA GLU A 95 -13.01 -24.57 -11.33
C GLU A 95 -12.27 -25.68 -10.59
N VAL A 96 -12.99 -26.42 -9.75
CA VAL A 96 -12.51 -27.55 -8.95
C VAL A 96 -13.32 -28.79 -9.27
#